data_AF-A0A922ZZH6-F1
#
_entry.id   AF-A0A922ZZH6-F1
#
_cell.length_a   1.000
_cell.length_b   1.000
_cell.length_c   1.000
_cell.angle_alpha   90.00
_cell.angle_beta   90.00
_cell.angle_gamma   90.00
#
_symmetry.space_group_name_H-M   'P 1'
#
loop_
_entity.id
_entity.type
_entity.pdbx_description
1 polymer ?
#
loop_
_entity_poly.entity_id
_entity_poly.type
_entity_poly.pdbx_seq_one_letter_code
_entity_poly.pdbx_strand_id
1 'polypeptide(L)'
;MIYIDNHLEIASCSGNISKKNGQLLVHAHAVLTNEKGQASGGHVFSETIMFAGEIYIQTFSGKPLDREHDNQTGLMLWNMHNP
;
A
#
# COMPACT_ATOMS: atom_id res chain seq x y z
N MET A 1 9.54 -3.79 10.74
CA MET A 1 8.17 -4.21 10.33
C MET A 1 7.40 -4.53 11.60
N ILE A 2 6.12 -4.22 11.65
CA ILE A 2 5.24 -4.52 12.79
C ILE A 2 4.32 -5.66 12.36
N TYR A 3 4.23 -6.70 13.18
CA TYR A 3 3.30 -7.81 12.98
C TYR A 3 2.30 -7.80 14.13
N ILE A 4 1.01 -7.91 13.80
CA ILE A 4 -0.08 -7.90 14.77
C ILE A 4 -1.00 -9.07 14.43
N ASP A 5 -1.07 -10.05 15.33
CA ASP A 5 -1.90 -11.23 15.21
C ASP A 5 -3.17 -11.07 16.04
N ASN A 6 -4.09 -10.22 15.56
CA ASN A 6 -5.39 -9.95 16.19
C ASN A 6 -6.41 -9.51 15.16
N HIS A 7 -7.70 -9.61 15.49
CA HIS A 7 -8.77 -8.98 14.73
C HIS A 7 -8.70 -7.46 14.90
N LEU A 8 -8.67 -6.76 13.76
CA LEU A 8 -8.57 -5.30 13.73
C LEU A 8 -9.55 -4.76 12.68
N GLU A 9 -10.10 -3.59 12.96
CA GLU A 9 -10.93 -2.83 12.02
C GLU A 9 -10.05 -1.91 11.16
N ILE A 10 -10.40 -1.79 9.88
CA ILE A 10 -9.73 -0.86 8.95
C ILE A 10 -10.35 0.52 9.14
N ALA A 11 -9.71 1.37 9.95
CA ALA A 11 -10.16 2.76 10.13
C ALA A 11 -9.84 3.63 8.91
N SER A 12 -8.74 3.33 8.22
CA SER A 12 -8.35 3.96 6.95
C SER A 12 -7.36 3.07 6.21
N CYS A 13 -7.48 3.00 4.88
CA CYS A 13 -6.52 2.35 4.01
C CYS A 13 -6.38 3.20 2.74
N SER A 14 -5.16 3.62 2.42
CA SER A 14 -4.88 4.46 1.27
C SER A 14 -3.58 4.06 0.61
N GLY A 15 -3.54 4.18 -0.71
CA GLY A 15 -2.43 3.69 -1.49
C GLY A 15 -2.60 3.96 -2.97
N ASN A 16 -1.72 3.33 -3.74
CA ASN A 16 -1.77 3.34 -5.19
C ASN A 16 -1.45 1.97 -5.76
N ILE A 17 -1.86 1.78 -7.00
CA ILE A 17 -1.52 0.64 -7.83
C ILE A 17 -0.64 1.16 -8.96
N SER A 18 0.56 0.62 -9.07
CA SER A 18 1.51 0.99 -10.13
C SER A 18 2.25 -0.25 -10.61
N LYS A 19 3.16 -0.11 -11.59
CA LYS A 19 3.90 -1.25 -12.12
C LYS A 19 5.28 -1.38 -11.48
N LYS A 20 5.75 -2.60 -11.32
CA LYS A 20 7.13 -2.95 -10.96
C LYS A 20 7.52 -4.16 -11.81
N ASN A 21 8.54 -4.03 -12.66
CA ASN A 21 8.98 -5.09 -13.58
C ASN A 21 7.82 -5.67 -14.42
N GLY A 22 6.94 -4.80 -14.93
CA GLY A 22 5.78 -5.20 -15.73
C GLY A 22 4.60 -5.79 -14.94
N GLN A 23 4.74 -6.05 -13.64
CA GLN A 23 3.68 -6.58 -12.77
C GLN A 23 3.02 -5.46 -11.97
N LEU A 24 1.73 -5.64 -11.65
CA LEU A 24 1.01 -4.73 -10.76
C LEU A 24 1.54 -4.88 -9.34
N LEU A 25 1.79 -3.75 -8.68
CA LEU A 25 2.16 -3.65 -7.28
C LEU A 25 1.18 -2.72 -6.58
N VAL A 26 0.58 -3.22 -5.51
CA VAL A 26 -0.17 -2.39 -4.55
C VAL A 26 0.81 -1.85 -3.52
N HIS A 27 0.85 -0.53 -3.36
CA HIS A 27 1.51 0.12 -2.24
C HIS A 27 0.44 0.81 -1.40
N ALA A 28 0.13 0.24 -0.25
CA ALA A 28 -0.88 0.75 0.66
C ALA A 28 -0.32 0.94 2.07
N HIS A 29 -0.88 1.93 2.76
CA HIS A 29 -0.71 2.15 4.19
C HIS A 29 -2.10 2.08 4.83
N ALA A 30 -2.16 1.54 6.04
CA ALA A 30 -3.41 1.40 6.78
C ALA A 30 -3.27 1.92 8.21
N VAL A 31 -4.42 2.35 8.76
CA VAL A 31 -4.64 2.55 10.18
C VAL A 31 -5.63 1.50 10.63
N LEU A 32 -5.22 0.70 11.61
CA LEU A 32 -5.97 -0.42 12.14
C LEU A 32 -6.32 -0.15 13.60
N THR A 33 -7.55 -0.45 14.01
CA THR A 33 -8.02 -0.25 15.38
C THR A 33 -8.48 -1.55 16.02
N ASN A 34 -8.11 -1.78 17.27
CA ASN A 34 -8.62 -2.91 18.06
C ASN A 34 -9.93 -2.58 18.77
N GLU A 35 -10.50 -3.53 19.51
CA GLU A 35 -11.77 -3.36 20.22
C GLU A 35 -11.74 -2.29 21.34
N LYS A 36 -10.54 -1.85 21.75
CA LYS A 36 -10.33 -0.78 22.73
C LYS A 36 -10.18 0.59 22.09
N GLY A 37 -10.30 0.69 20.77
CA GLY A 37 -10.10 1.92 20.00
C GLY A 37 -8.63 2.35 19.88
N GLN A 38 -7.68 1.47 20.20
CA GLN A 38 -6.26 1.76 20.05
C GLN A 38 -5.85 1.59 18.59
N ALA A 39 -5.17 2.60 18.03
CA ALA A 39 -4.78 2.63 16.64
C ALA A 39 -3.31 2.22 16.44
N SER A 40 -3.06 1.40 15.42
CA SER A 40 -1.73 1.11 14.89
C SER A 40 -1.71 1.46 13.40
N GLY A 41 -0.63 2.07 12.91
CA GLY A 41 -0.55 2.52 11.52
C GLY A 41 0.79 2.22 10.86
N GLY A 42 0.78 1.98 9.56
CA GLY A 42 2.01 1.70 8.81
C GLY A 42 1.77 1.16 7.40
N HIS A 43 2.85 0.69 6.79
CA HIS A 43 2.83 0.01 5.49
C HIS A 43 2.16 -1.36 5.60
N VAL A 44 1.27 -1.68 4.66
CA VAL A 44 0.64 -3.00 4.58
C VAL A 44 1.57 -3.94 3.80
N PHE A 45 2.08 -4.97 4.48
CA PHE A 45 2.97 -5.96 3.88
C PHE A 45 2.21 -7.23 3.48
N SER A 46 2.74 -7.97 2.51
CA SER A 46 2.28 -9.34 2.26
C SER A 46 2.96 -10.30 3.24
N GLU A 47 2.29 -11.34 3.73
CA GLU A 47 0.86 -11.64 3.53
C GLU A 47 0.02 -11.00 4.66
N THR A 48 -0.93 -10.13 4.31
CA THR A 48 -1.95 -9.61 5.24
C THR A 48 -3.29 -10.22 4.85
N ILE A 49 -3.96 -10.90 5.79
CA ILE A 49 -5.27 -11.51 5.57
C ILE A 49 -6.35 -10.49 5.90
N MET A 50 -7.21 -10.19 4.93
CA MET A 50 -8.37 -9.30 5.09
C MET A 50 -9.65 -10.13 5.02
N PHE A 51 -10.46 -10.10 6.09
CA PHE A 51 -11.75 -10.79 6.10
C PHE A 51 -12.79 -10.06 5.23
N ALA A 52 -12.93 -8.75 5.43
CA ALA A 52 -13.81 -7.88 4.65
C ALA A 52 -13.16 -6.51 4.46
N GLY A 53 -13.45 -5.87 3.32
CA GLY A 53 -13.00 -4.52 3.01
C GLY A 53 -13.81 -3.93 1.87
N GLU A 54 -14.33 -2.73 2.07
CA GLU A 54 -15.00 -1.94 1.03
C GLU A 54 -13.98 -0.98 0.44
N ILE A 55 -13.50 -1.28 -0.77
CA ILE A 55 -12.38 -0.57 -1.39
C ILE A 55 -12.84 0.25 -2.57
N TYR A 56 -12.51 1.54 -2.56
CA TYR A 56 -12.67 2.43 -3.71
C TYR A 56 -11.39 2.44 -4.54
N ILE A 57 -11.51 2.27 -5.86
CA ILE A 57 -10.40 2.35 -6.81
C ILE A 57 -10.75 3.33 -7.92
N GLN A 58 -9.92 4.36 -8.09
CA GLN A 58 -9.99 5.27 -9.23
C GLN A 58 -8.85 4.96 -10.20
N THR A 59 -9.19 4.71 -11.46
CA THR A 59 -8.20 4.53 -12.52
C THR A 59 -7.78 5.87 -13.11
N PHE A 60 -6.52 5.98 -13.51
CA PHE A 60 -5.98 7.11 -14.25
C PHE A 60 -5.68 6.72 -15.70
N SER A 61 -5.92 7.64 -16.64
CA SER A 61 -5.52 7.49 -18.03
C SER A 61 -4.11 8.06 -18.23
N GLY A 62 -3.37 7.55 -19.22
CA GLY A 62 -2.02 8.00 -19.55
C GLY A 62 -0.97 6.89 -19.42
N LYS A 63 0.30 7.29 -19.43
CA LYS A 63 1.42 6.36 -19.27
C LYS A 63 1.40 5.77 -17.85
N PRO A 64 1.47 4.43 -17.69
CA PRO A 64 1.59 3.83 -16.37
C PRO A 64 2.84 4.33 -15.64
N LEU A 65 2.71 4.54 -14.33
CA LEU A 65 3.86 4.83 -13.48
C LEU A 65 4.58 3.51 -13.15
N ASP A 66 5.77 3.35 -13.72
CA ASP A 66 6.68 2.26 -13.39
C ASP A 66 7.55 2.62 -12.18
N ARG A 67 7.81 1.61 -11.34
CA ARG A 67 8.69 1.73 -10.18
C ARG A 67 10.09 1.24 -10.52
N GLU A 68 11.08 2.05 -10.19
CA GLU A 68 12.50 1.76 -10.34
C GLU A 68 13.22 1.88 -9.00
N HIS A 69 14.38 1.22 -8.89
CA HIS A 69 15.21 1.32 -7.70
C HIS A 69 15.84 2.71 -7.65
N ASP A 70 15.55 3.45 -6.58
CA ASP A 70 16.18 4.72 -6.29
C ASP A 70 17.40 4.50 -5.39
N ASN A 71 18.60 4.78 -5.90
CA ASN A 71 19.85 4.52 -5.19
C ASN A 71 20.04 5.39 -3.93
N GLN A 72 19.35 6.53 -3.86
CA GLN A 72 19.45 7.45 -2.72
C GLN A 72 18.67 6.92 -1.52
N THR A 73 17.45 6.42 -1.74
CA THR A 73 16.57 5.91 -0.69
C THR A 73 16.66 4.39 -0.49
N GLY A 74 17.17 3.65 -1.48
CA GLY A 74 17.16 2.19 -1.51
C GLY A 74 15.75 1.61 -1.74
N LEU A 75 14.79 2.43 -2.19
CA LEU A 75 13.39 2.05 -2.35
C LEU A 75 12.99 1.91 -3.82
N MET A 76 11.87 1.22 -4.05
CA MET A 76 11.22 1.17 -5.36
C MET A 76 10.23 2.33 -5.50
N LEU A 77 10.67 3.42 -6.12
CA LEU A 77 9.89 4.65 -6.28
C LEU A 77 9.43 4.83 -7.73
N TRP A 78 8.44 5.68 -7.98
CA TRP A 78 8.03 6.01 -9.34
C TRP A 78 9.17 6.68 -10.11
N ASN A 79 9.41 6.23 -11.35
CA ASN A 79 10.33 6.92 -12.23
C ASN A 79 9.67 8.18 -12.80
N MET A 80 9.97 9.32 -12.18
CA MET A 80 9.44 10.64 -12.60
C MET A 80 10.28 11.32 -13.69
N HIS A 81 11.43 10.77 -14.08
CA HIS A 81 12.37 11.41 -15.02
C HIS A 81 12.03 11.17 -16.50
N ASN A 82 10.97 10.42 -16.78
CA ASN A 82 10.56 10.12 -18.15
C ASN A 82 9.02 10.09 -18.26
N PRO A 83 8.34 11.25 -18.11
CA PRO A 83 6.88 11.34 -18.18
C PRO A 83 6.32 10.87 -19.54
#